data_AF-A0A9E5BS15-F1
#
_entry.id   AF-A0A9E5BS15-F1
#
_cell.length_a   1.000
_cell.length_b   1.000
_cell.length_c   1.000
_cell.angle_alpha   90.00
_cell.angle_beta   90.00
_cell.angle_gamma   90.00
#
_symmetry.space_group_name_H-M   'P 1'
#
loop_
_entity.id
_entity.type
_entity.pdbx_description
1 polymer ?
#
loop_
_entity_poly.entity_id
_entity_poly.type
_entity_poly.pdbx_seq_one_letter_code
_entity_poly.pdbx_strand_id
1 'polypeptide(L)'
;MLAKDSVKSRIADANGLSYTEFSYMLLQANDFRHLAEHHDCEMQMGGSDQWGNITAGIELIRKKLGRSAFGLTWPLVTRADGTKFGKTADGAIWLDARRTSPYQFRQYFVQIADADIEKMLLQFSLHPIEVIKEIVAEQKRSPEARIGQRSLARELTALVHGDEAAEAAEEAAAVL
;
A
#
# COMPACT_ATOMS: atom_id res chain seq x y z
N MET A 1 19.45 -13.11 13.33
CA MET A 1 18.14 -13.53 12.79
C MET A 1 17.14 -13.84 13.89
N LEU A 2 17.45 -14.69 14.88
CA LEU A 2 16.53 -15.04 16.00
C LEU A 2 16.09 -13.86 16.89
N ALA A 3 16.91 -12.82 17.00
CA ALA A 3 16.61 -11.64 17.81
C ALA A 3 15.71 -10.60 17.10
N LYS A 4 15.29 -10.83 15.84
CA LYS A 4 14.38 -9.90 15.15
C LYS A 4 12.96 -10.10 15.66
N ASP A 5 12.25 -9.01 15.96
CA ASP A 5 10.91 -9.06 16.58
C ASP A 5 9.88 -9.87 15.76
N SER A 6 9.97 -9.85 14.43
CA SER A 6 9.11 -10.65 13.53
C SER A 6 9.32 -12.16 13.67
N VAL A 7 10.54 -12.59 13.99
CA VAL A 7 10.90 -14.01 14.19
C VAL A 7 10.66 -14.41 15.65
N LYS A 8 10.98 -13.52 16.59
CA LYS A 8 10.82 -13.76 18.03
C LYS A 8 9.36 -13.94 18.44
N SER A 9 8.46 -13.10 17.91
CA SER A 9 7.02 -13.21 18.16
C SER A 9 6.46 -14.55 17.68
N ARG A 10 6.85 -15.00 16.48
CA ARG A 10 6.39 -16.28 15.91
C ARG A 10 6.99 -17.53 16.56
N ILE A 11 8.22 -17.45 17.05
CA ILE A 11 8.81 -18.56 17.84
C ILE A 11 8.12 -18.71 19.20
N ALA A 12 7.60 -17.61 19.76
CA ALA A 12 6.85 -17.63 21.02
C ALA A 12 5.39 -18.11 20.86
N ASP A 13 4.85 -18.07 19.63
CA ASP A 13 3.52 -18.60 19.31
C ASP A 13 3.51 -20.14 19.31
N ALA A 14 2.39 -20.73 19.72
CA ALA A 14 2.22 -22.19 19.85
C ALA A 14 2.44 -22.98 18.55
N ASN A 15 2.34 -22.33 17.39
CA ASN A 15 2.55 -22.94 16.08
C ASN A 15 4.04 -23.00 15.67
N GLY A 16 4.93 -22.26 16.34
CA GLY A 16 6.33 -22.14 15.98
C GLY A 16 6.58 -21.53 14.60
N LEU A 17 7.83 -21.62 14.11
CA LEU A 17 8.24 -21.16 12.80
C LEU A 17 8.96 -22.30 12.06
N SER A 18 8.48 -22.66 10.87
CA SER A 18 9.13 -23.70 10.07
C SER A 18 10.49 -23.23 9.55
N TYR A 19 11.40 -24.16 9.24
CA TYR A 19 12.68 -23.81 8.60
C TYR A 19 12.46 -23.09 7.27
N THR A 20 11.44 -23.51 6.50
CA THR A 20 11.05 -22.86 5.25
C THR A 20 10.74 -21.37 5.46
N GLU A 21 9.89 -21.04 6.43
CA GLU A 21 9.55 -19.64 6.75
C GLU A 21 10.76 -18.88 7.34
N PHE A 22 11.57 -19.52 8.16
CA PHE A 22 12.77 -18.92 8.72
C PHE A 22 13.79 -18.55 7.63
N SER A 23 13.92 -19.40 6.60
CA SER A 23 14.85 -19.20 5.49
C SER A 23 14.43 -18.08 4.53
N TYR A 24 13.16 -17.63 4.56
CA TYR A 24 12.64 -16.59 3.68
C TYR A 24 13.47 -15.29 3.73
N MET A 25 13.88 -14.89 4.93
CA MET A 25 14.70 -13.67 5.12
C MET A 25 16.04 -13.74 4.38
N LEU A 26 16.61 -14.95 4.22
CA LEU A 26 17.86 -15.14 3.46
C LEU A 26 17.63 -14.93 1.96
N LEU A 27 16.49 -15.40 1.45
CA LEU A 27 16.12 -15.25 0.04
C LEU A 27 15.96 -13.77 -0.31
N GLN A 28 15.12 -13.04 0.43
CA GLN A 28 14.89 -11.61 0.18
C GLN A 28 16.16 -10.76 0.37
N ALA A 29 17.02 -11.11 1.34
CA ALA A 29 18.31 -10.43 1.50
C ALA A 29 19.22 -10.65 0.29
N ASN A 30 19.25 -11.88 -0.25
CA ASN A 30 20.01 -12.20 -1.44
C ASN A 30 19.46 -11.49 -2.69
N ASP A 31 18.14 -11.34 -2.81
CA ASP A 31 17.52 -10.56 -3.89
C ASP A 31 18.01 -9.11 -3.88
N PHE A 32 17.99 -8.45 -2.71
CA PHE A 32 18.48 -7.07 -2.63
C PHE A 32 19.97 -6.98 -2.95
N ARG A 33 20.79 -7.92 -2.45
CA ARG A 33 22.22 -8.00 -2.81
C ARG A 33 22.45 -8.22 -4.30
N HIS A 34 21.63 -9.04 -4.94
CA HIS A 34 21.71 -9.29 -6.37
C HIS A 34 21.35 -8.05 -7.19
N LEU A 35 20.27 -7.37 -6.84
CA LEU A 35 19.91 -6.11 -7.47
C LEU A 35 20.95 -5.02 -7.23
N ALA A 36 21.59 -4.98 -6.06
CA ALA A 36 22.67 -4.05 -5.77
C ALA A 36 23.92 -4.32 -6.63
N GLU A 37 24.28 -5.59 -6.86
CA GLU A 37 25.45 -5.94 -7.67
C GLU A 37 25.22 -5.76 -9.18
N HIS A 38 24.04 -6.12 -9.68
CA HIS A 38 23.78 -6.19 -11.12
C HIS A 38 22.99 -5.02 -11.69
N HIS A 39 22.34 -4.23 -10.83
CA HIS A 39 21.44 -3.15 -11.26
C HIS A 39 21.64 -1.85 -10.45
N ASP A 40 22.69 -1.76 -9.64
CA ASP A 40 22.97 -0.61 -8.77
C ASP A 40 21.75 -0.19 -7.91
N CYS A 41 20.97 -1.17 -7.48
CA CYS A 41 19.86 -0.94 -6.56
C CYS A 41 20.41 -0.61 -5.16
N GLU A 42 20.29 0.65 -4.75
CA GLU A 42 20.80 1.12 -3.46
C GLU A 42 19.73 1.26 -2.38
N MET A 43 18.45 1.14 -2.71
CA MET A 43 17.35 1.26 -1.76
C MET A 43 16.29 0.18 -1.97
N GLN A 44 15.85 -0.43 -0.87
CA GLN A 44 14.69 -1.33 -0.86
C GLN A 44 13.57 -0.69 -0.04
N MET A 45 12.37 -0.65 -0.62
CA MET A 45 11.17 -0.15 0.06
C MET A 45 10.16 -1.28 0.29
N GLY A 46 9.34 -1.18 1.33
CA GLY A 46 8.32 -2.19 1.62
C GLY A 46 7.32 -1.78 2.70
N GLY A 47 6.37 -2.68 2.99
CA GLY A 47 5.45 -2.51 4.12
C GLY A 47 6.17 -2.46 5.46
N SER A 48 5.51 -1.92 6.49
CA SER A 48 6.05 -1.85 7.85
C SER A 48 6.51 -3.20 8.41
N ASP A 49 5.88 -4.30 7.97
CA ASP A 49 6.22 -5.69 8.30
C ASP A 49 7.53 -6.19 7.64
N GLN A 50 8.04 -5.49 6.62
CA GLN A 50 9.23 -5.89 5.86
C GLN A 50 10.55 -5.39 6.44
N TRP A 51 10.53 -4.55 7.49
CA TRP A 51 11.74 -3.94 8.05
C TRP A 51 12.82 -4.96 8.41
N GLY A 52 12.41 -6.10 9.00
CA GLY A 52 13.30 -7.19 9.34
C GLY A 52 14.00 -7.80 8.12
N ASN A 53 13.32 -7.92 6.99
CA ASN A 53 13.92 -8.50 5.78
C ASN A 53 14.83 -7.49 5.07
N ILE A 54 14.39 -6.24 4.95
CA ILE A 54 15.16 -5.15 4.32
C ILE A 54 16.51 -4.95 5.01
N THR A 55 16.51 -4.87 6.34
CA THR A 55 17.76 -4.69 7.12
C THR A 55 18.71 -5.89 6.99
N ALA A 56 18.20 -7.10 6.75
CA ALA A 56 19.05 -8.26 6.46
C ALA A 56 19.73 -8.13 5.09
N GLY A 57 19.02 -7.62 4.09
CA GLY A 57 19.60 -7.29 2.77
C GLY A 57 20.70 -6.23 2.86
N ILE A 58 20.45 -5.13 3.59
CA ILE A 58 21.45 -4.08 3.81
C ILE A 58 22.73 -4.65 4.46
N GLU A 59 22.57 -5.49 5.50
CA GLU A 59 23.70 -6.13 6.15
C GLU A 59 24.48 -7.06 5.20
N LEU A 60 23.77 -7.81 4.34
CA LEU A 60 24.37 -8.70 3.36
C LEU A 60 25.14 -7.92 2.29
N ILE A 61 24.58 -6.85 1.75
CA ILE A 61 25.23 -5.95 0.79
C ILE A 61 26.54 -5.41 1.38
N ARG A 62 26.48 -4.88 2.61
CA ARG A 62 27.68 -4.37 3.30
C ARG A 62 28.76 -5.45 3.44
N LYS A 63 28.37 -6.67 3.82
CA LYS A 63 29.31 -7.78 4.04
C LYS A 63 29.90 -8.35 2.76
N LYS A 64 29.13 -8.41 1.66
CA LYS A 64 29.52 -9.08 0.42
C LYS A 64 30.12 -8.14 -0.61
N LEU A 65 29.59 -6.92 -0.70
CA LEU A 65 29.95 -5.96 -1.73
C LEU A 65 30.74 -4.76 -1.15
N GLY A 66 30.80 -4.60 0.18
CA GLY A 66 31.44 -3.44 0.80
C GLY A 66 30.71 -2.11 0.54
N ARG A 67 29.46 -2.16 0.09
CA ARG A 67 28.63 -0.99 -0.27
C ARG A 67 27.64 -0.63 0.85
N SER A 68 27.22 0.63 0.85
CA SER A 68 26.06 1.08 1.61
C SER A 68 24.77 0.79 0.84
N ALA A 69 23.70 0.50 1.56
CA ALA A 69 22.35 0.35 1.03
C ALA A 69 21.34 0.87 2.04
N PHE A 70 20.17 1.27 1.55
CA PHE A 70 19.15 1.98 2.31
C PHE A 70 17.85 1.19 2.34
N GLY A 71 17.06 1.44 3.37
CA GLY A 71 15.76 0.82 3.57
C GLY A 71 14.73 1.87 3.94
N LEU A 72 13.54 1.76 3.36
CA LEU A 72 12.40 2.58 3.73
C LEU A 72 11.18 1.68 3.92
N THR A 73 10.38 1.96 4.95
CA THR A 73 9.08 1.30 5.11
C THR A 73 7.97 2.32 5.20
N TRP A 74 6.83 1.99 4.60
CA TRP A 74 5.61 2.76 4.76
C TRP A 74 4.78 2.20 5.93
N PRO A 75 4.05 3.08 6.65
CA PRO A 75 3.19 2.64 7.74
C PRO A 75 2.05 1.76 7.21
N LEU A 76 1.50 0.93 8.10
CA LEU A 76 0.27 0.20 7.81
C LEU A 76 -0.86 1.19 7.51
N VAL A 77 -1.53 1.00 6.37
CA VAL A 77 -2.69 1.82 6.01
C VAL A 77 -3.90 1.38 6.85
N THR A 78 -4.32 2.26 7.74
CA THR A 78 -5.47 2.10 8.64
C THR A 78 -6.49 3.20 8.40
N ARG A 79 -7.76 2.88 8.67
CA ARG A 79 -8.85 3.85 8.77
C ARG A 79 -8.90 4.49 10.16
N ALA A 80 -9.60 5.61 10.29
CA ALA A 80 -9.78 6.32 11.56
C ALA A 80 -10.46 5.46 12.64
N ASP A 81 -11.28 4.48 12.23
CA ASP A 81 -11.93 3.51 13.12
C ASP A 81 -10.98 2.36 13.57
N GLY A 82 -9.72 2.37 13.14
CA GLY A 82 -8.71 1.34 13.46
C GLY A 82 -8.77 0.09 12.60
N THR A 83 -9.75 -0.02 11.68
CA THR A 83 -9.82 -1.14 10.76
C THR A 83 -8.73 -1.06 9.68
N LYS A 84 -8.29 -2.22 9.19
CA LYS A 84 -7.29 -2.30 8.12
C LYS A 84 -7.91 -1.83 6.80
N PHE A 85 -7.18 -0.98 6.08
CA PHE A 85 -7.55 -0.58 4.73
C PHE A 85 -7.59 -1.79 3.78
N GLY A 86 -8.48 -1.75 2.79
CA GLY A 86 -8.67 -2.83 1.80
C GLY A 86 -9.47 -4.04 2.28
N LYS A 87 -9.94 -4.09 3.54
CA LYS A 87 -10.91 -5.08 4.01
C LYS A 87 -12.31 -4.47 4.08
N THR A 88 -13.24 -5.03 3.32
CA THR A 88 -14.68 -4.76 3.42
C THR A 88 -15.38 -5.91 4.14
N ALA A 89 -16.66 -5.74 4.49
CA ALA A 89 -17.50 -6.82 5.00
C ALA A 89 -17.57 -8.00 4.01
N ASP A 90 -17.50 -7.72 2.70
CA ASP A 90 -17.57 -8.70 1.62
C ASP A 90 -16.19 -9.24 1.18
N GLY A 91 -15.10 -8.83 1.84
CA GLY A 91 -13.75 -9.31 1.57
C GLY A 91 -12.79 -8.24 1.05
N ALA A 92 -11.76 -8.66 0.31
CA ALA A 92 -10.73 -7.78 -0.21
C ALA A 92 -11.19 -7.04 -1.48
N ILE A 93 -10.72 -5.80 -1.65
CA ILE A 93 -10.84 -5.06 -2.91
C ILE A 93 -9.67 -5.48 -3.81
N TRP A 94 -9.98 -6.16 -4.91
CA TRP A 94 -8.98 -6.68 -5.84
C TRP A 94 -8.73 -5.68 -6.98
N LEU A 95 -7.51 -5.69 -7.51
CA LEU A 95 -7.17 -4.95 -8.73
C LEU A 95 -7.64 -5.67 -10.01
N ASP A 96 -7.93 -6.97 -9.93
CA ASP A 96 -8.48 -7.73 -11.07
C ASP A 96 -9.97 -7.44 -11.22
N ALA A 97 -10.35 -6.85 -12.37
CA ALA A 97 -11.72 -6.46 -12.71
C ALA A 97 -12.73 -7.63 -12.66
N ARG A 98 -12.25 -8.89 -12.80
CA ARG A 98 -13.09 -10.09 -12.71
C ARG A 98 -13.46 -10.46 -11.27
N ARG A 99 -12.71 -9.95 -10.30
CA ARG A 99 -12.91 -10.21 -8.87
C ARG A 99 -13.56 -9.03 -8.15
N THR A 100 -13.21 -7.82 -8.55
CA THR A 100 -13.87 -6.59 -8.12
C THR A 100 -14.09 -5.74 -9.36
N SER A 101 -15.34 -5.55 -9.77
CA SER A 101 -15.65 -4.75 -10.96
C SER A 101 -15.14 -3.31 -10.79
N PRO A 102 -14.81 -2.58 -11.89
CA PRO A 102 -14.39 -1.18 -11.80
C PRO A 102 -15.41 -0.29 -11.06
N TYR A 103 -16.71 -0.59 -11.20
CA TYR A 103 -17.77 0.05 -10.43
C TYR A 103 -17.63 -0.20 -8.93
N GLN A 104 -17.50 -1.46 -8.49
CA GLN A 104 -17.31 -1.79 -7.07
C GLN A 104 -16.02 -1.21 -6.51
N PHE A 105 -14.94 -1.22 -7.30
CA PHE A 105 -13.67 -0.60 -6.95
C PHE A 105 -13.85 0.90 -6.72
N ARG A 106 -14.48 1.61 -7.67
CA ARG A 106 -14.83 3.03 -7.51
C ARG A 106 -15.67 3.28 -6.26
N GLN A 107 -16.74 2.51 -6.07
CA GLN A 107 -17.66 2.66 -4.95
C GLN A 107 -16.95 2.52 -3.59
N TYR A 108 -15.97 1.61 -3.50
CA TYR A 108 -15.17 1.48 -2.28
C TYR A 108 -14.47 2.79 -1.89
N PHE A 109 -13.85 3.47 -2.85
CA PHE A 109 -13.17 4.75 -2.60
C PHE A 109 -14.16 5.90 -2.38
N VAL A 110 -15.28 5.90 -3.11
CA VAL A 110 -16.35 6.87 -2.89
C VAL A 110 -16.88 6.76 -1.47
N GLN A 111 -16.96 5.57 -0.89
CA GLN A 111 -17.48 5.31 0.45
C GLN A 111 -16.51 5.63 1.61
N ILE A 112 -15.27 6.05 1.32
CA ILE A 112 -14.31 6.44 2.37
C ILE A 112 -14.88 7.56 3.25
N ALA A 113 -14.70 7.42 4.56
CA ALA A 113 -15.15 8.40 5.55
C ALA A 113 -14.44 9.74 5.36
N ASP A 114 -15.12 10.86 5.63
CA ASP A 114 -14.53 12.20 5.54
C ASP A 114 -13.30 12.37 6.43
N ALA A 115 -13.26 11.68 7.57
CA ALA A 115 -12.11 11.70 8.48
C ALA A 115 -10.83 11.09 7.87
N ASP A 116 -10.99 10.20 6.88
CA ASP A 116 -9.87 9.48 6.25
C ASP A 116 -9.44 10.11 4.92
N ILE A 117 -10.29 10.90 4.26
CA ILE A 117 -10.06 11.27 2.86
C ILE A 117 -8.81 12.11 2.63
N GLU A 118 -8.47 13.05 3.53
CA GLU A 118 -7.25 13.84 3.44
C GLU A 118 -6.00 12.95 3.49
N LYS A 119 -5.96 12.00 4.44
CA LYS A 119 -4.89 11.01 4.54
C LYS A 119 -4.82 10.12 3.29
N MET A 120 -5.97 9.68 2.78
CA MET A 120 -6.03 8.79 1.62
C MET A 120 -5.56 9.48 0.34
N LEU A 121 -5.95 10.73 0.13
CA LEU A 121 -5.44 11.55 -0.99
C LEU A 121 -3.91 11.67 -0.91
N LEU A 122 -3.36 12.03 0.26
CA LEU A 122 -1.92 12.16 0.44
C LEU A 122 -1.13 10.84 0.25
N GLN A 123 -1.78 9.69 0.46
CA GLN A 123 -1.13 8.38 0.38
C GLN A 123 -1.25 7.73 -0.99
N PHE A 124 -2.35 7.95 -1.72
CA PHE A 124 -2.68 7.21 -2.93
C PHE A 124 -2.76 8.07 -4.19
N SER A 125 -3.04 9.38 -4.06
CA SER A 125 -3.11 10.27 -5.22
C SER A 125 -1.72 10.58 -5.75
N LEU A 126 -1.60 10.70 -7.07
CA LEU A 126 -0.42 11.17 -7.79
C LEU A 126 -0.52 12.67 -8.11
N HIS A 127 -1.60 13.35 -7.70
CA HIS A 127 -1.72 14.79 -7.84
C HIS A 127 -0.65 15.54 -7.03
N PRO A 128 -0.22 16.74 -7.52
CA PRO A 128 0.63 17.62 -6.73
C PRO A 128 0.00 17.96 -5.36
N ILE A 129 0.86 18.17 -4.36
CA ILE A 129 0.41 18.42 -2.98
C ILE A 129 -0.48 19.68 -2.88
N GLU A 130 -0.26 20.67 -3.73
CA GLU A 130 -1.07 21.88 -3.85
C GLU A 130 -2.50 21.55 -4.29
N VAL A 131 -2.65 20.70 -5.31
CA VAL A 131 -3.95 20.24 -5.82
C VAL A 131 -4.68 19.43 -4.74
N ILE A 132 -3.97 18.55 -4.03
CA ILE A 132 -4.55 17.79 -2.92
C ILE A 132 -5.07 18.74 -1.83
N LYS A 133 -4.31 19.78 -1.48
CA LYS A 133 -4.75 20.79 -0.48
C LYS A 133 -6.01 21.53 -0.92
N GLU A 134 -6.13 21.86 -2.20
CA GLU A 134 -7.34 22.49 -2.74
C GLU A 134 -8.55 21.56 -2.67
N ILE A 135 -8.40 20.29 -3.08
CA ILE A 135 -9.45 19.28 -2.98
C ILE A 135 -9.90 19.08 -1.53
N VAL A 136 -8.95 19.01 -0.59
CA VAL A 136 -9.24 18.87 0.84
C VAL A 136 -9.94 20.09 1.40
N ALA A 137 -9.53 21.31 1.00
CA ALA A 137 -10.19 22.53 1.41
C ALA A 137 -11.64 22.57 0.91
N GLU A 138 -11.88 22.16 -0.32
CA GLU A 138 -13.22 22.08 -0.89
C GLU A 138 -14.08 21.00 -0.21
N GLN A 139 -13.52 19.81 0.05
CA GLN A 139 -14.20 18.77 0.82
C GLN A 139 -14.62 19.25 2.21
N LYS A 140 -13.80 20.10 2.86
CA LYS A 140 -14.14 20.69 4.17
C LYS A 140 -15.26 21.73 4.07
N ARG A 141 -15.41 22.41 2.92
CA ARG A 141 -16.49 23.39 2.68
C ARG A 141 -17.82 22.70 2.40
N SER A 142 -17.79 21.63 1.62
CA SER A 142 -18.99 20.90 1.20
C SER A 142 -18.80 19.37 1.30
N PRO A 143 -18.78 18.81 2.53
CA PRO A 143 -18.56 17.38 2.74
C PRO A 143 -19.55 16.49 1.99
N GLU A 144 -20.81 16.93 1.89
CA GLU A 144 -21.89 16.26 1.19
C GLU A 144 -21.64 16.05 -0.31
N ALA A 145 -20.81 16.90 -0.93
CA ALA A 145 -20.46 16.79 -2.34
C ALA A 145 -19.44 15.66 -2.60
N ARG A 146 -18.78 15.16 -1.56
CA ARG A 146 -17.78 14.08 -1.60
C ARG A 146 -16.70 14.28 -2.66
N ILE A 147 -16.28 15.53 -2.86
CA ILE A 147 -15.34 15.93 -3.91
C ILE A 147 -14.00 15.21 -3.74
N GLY A 148 -13.52 15.08 -2.50
CA GLY A 148 -12.29 14.35 -2.21
C GLY A 148 -12.39 12.87 -2.59
N GLN A 149 -13.46 12.21 -2.16
CA GLN A 149 -13.68 10.79 -2.43
C GLN A 149 -13.91 10.52 -3.92
N ARG A 150 -14.70 11.36 -4.61
CA ARG A 150 -14.96 11.22 -6.04
C ARG A 150 -13.69 11.42 -6.87
N SER A 151 -12.87 12.41 -6.50
CA SER A 151 -11.57 12.67 -7.14
C SER A 151 -10.65 11.47 -6.99
N LEU A 152 -10.44 11.01 -5.75
CA LEU A 152 -9.59 9.85 -5.47
C LEU A 152 -10.10 8.58 -6.16
N ALA A 153 -11.41 8.34 -6.10
CA ALA A 153 -12.03 7.18 -6.72
C ALA A 153 -11.87 7.19 -8.25
N ARG A 154 -12.01 8.35 -8.89
CA ARG A 154 -11.81 8.48 -10.34
C ARG A 154 -10.35 8.22 -10.70
N GLU A 155 -9.42 8.88 -10.02
CA GLU A 155 -7.98 8.74 -10.27
C GLU A 155 -7.51 7.30 -10.12
N LEU A 156 -7.87 6.63 -9.03
CA LEU A 156 -7.45 5.24 -8.79
C LEU A 156 -8.13 4.24 -9.72
N THR A 157 -9.41 4.46 -10.08
CA THR A 157 -10.09 3.59 -11.04
C THR A 157 -9.44 3.73 -12.42
N ALA A 158 -9.10 4.95 -12.84
CA ALA A 158 -8.40 5.19 -14.10
C ALA A 158 -7.00 4.57 -14.10
N LEU A 159 -6.26 4.71 -13.00
CA LEU A 159 -4.91 4.15 -12.86
C LEU A 159 -4.91 2.61 -12.94
N VAL A 160 -5.90 1.94 -12.35
CA VAL A 160 -5.94 0.48 -12.25
C VAL A 160 -6.66 -0.16 -13.44
N HIS A 161 -7.75 0.44 -13.91
CA HIS A 161 -8.67 -0.15 -14.89
C HIS A 161 -8.76 0.63 -16.21
N GLY A 162 -8.09 1.78 -16.34
CA GLY A 162 -8.12 2.63 -17.52
C GLY A 162 -9.23 3.70 -17.47
N ASP A 163 -9.05 4.76 -18.27
CA ASP A 163 -9.95 5.92 -18.29
C ASP A 163 -11.38 5.56 -18.70
N GLU A 164 -11.54 4.71 -19.74
CA GLU A 164 -12.86 4.27 -20.22
C GLU A 164 -13.65 3.54 -19.11
N ALA A 165 -12.97 2.68 -18.34
CA ALA A 165 -13.61 1.97 -17.24
C ALA A 165 -13.95 2.91 -16.07
N ALA A 166 -13.14 3.92 -15.82
CA ALA A 166 -13.42 4.94 -14.81
C ALA A 166 -14.62 5.81 -15.17
N GLU A 167 -14.72 6.20 -16.45
CA GLU A 167 -15.87 6.95 -16.99
C GLU A 167 -17.15 6.11 -16.92
N ALA A 168 -17.12 4.88 -17.42
CA ALA A 168 -18.27 3.97 -17.35
C ALA A 168 -18.71 3.70 -15.89
N ALA A 169 -17.75 3.55 -14.96
CA ALA A 169 -18.06 3.39 -13.54
C ALA A 169 -18.67 4.65 -12.92
N GLU A 170 -18.30 5.83 -13.38
CA GLU A 170 -18.87 7.11 -12.96
C GLU A 170 -20.28 7.31 -13.51
N GLU A 171 -20.51 7.01 -14.79
CA GLU A 171 -21.84 7.04 -15.40
C GLU A 171 -22.79 6.07 -14.72
N ALA A 172 -22.36 4.82 -14.49
CA ALA A 172 -23.17 3.82 -13.79
C ALA A 172 -23.56 4.30 -12.38
N ALA A 173 -22.65 4.97 -11.67
CA ALA A 173 -22.90 5.53 -10.34
C ALA A 173 -23.86 6.73 -10.33
N ALA A 174 -24.08 7.39 -11.47
CA ALA A 174 -25.02 8.50 -11.59
C ALA A 174 -26.47 8.04 -11.85
N VAL A 175 -26.65 6.78 -12.27
CA VAL A 175 -27.94 6.21 -12.67
C VAL A 175 -28.51 5.23 -11.63
N LEU A 176 -27.65 4.62 -10.82
CA LEU A 176 -27.99 3.66 -9.75
C LEU A 176 -28.12 4.34 -8.39
#